data_AF-A0A1C7IGZ0-F1
#
_entry.id   AF-A0A1C7IGZ0-F1
#
_cell.length_a   1.000
_cell.length_b   1.000
_cell.length_c   1.000
_cell.angle_alpha   90.00
_cell.angle_beta   90.00
_cell.angle_gamma   90.00
#
_symmetry.space_group_name_H-M   'P 1'
#
loop_
_entity.id
_entity.type
_entity.pdbx_description
1 polymer ?
#
loop_
_entity_poly.entity_id
_entity_poly.type
_entity_poly.pdbx_seq_one_letter_code
_entity_poly.pdbx_strand_id
1 'polypeptide(L)'
;MSNAYDKMLNRLNAYRQMQNMSQENMGSVMGITQSHYSKLEKGKKIISGEELYNLKKNNIDVDYLISGCGSLRTVLDELMEQCSKKKRAELLQLIVWTVQQGMEAAQIAGSAAALFTREIELLRYQVFPHTSKRTIWYKIRMANEMTQSEMADVLDVSVKRYREIEKGNTRANAEVVASLYENLGYLPSIILEEDVVNLSCLNHIWKAFEKELQDELEAFIRKGCGLWECRPGEGAK
;
A
#
# COMPACT_ATOMS: atom_id res chain seq x y z
N MET A 1 -4.26 -19.41 12.85
CA MET A 1 -3.37 -18.26 12.64
C MET A 1 -2.85 -18.35 11.21
N SER A 2 -2.97 -17.27 10.45
CA SER A 2 -2.44 -17.21 9.08
C SER A 2 -0.90 -17.29 9.12
N ASN A 3 -0.32 -17.96 8.12
CA ASN A 3 1.13 -18.11 7.95
C ASN A 3 1.82 -16.73 7.86
N ALA A 4 1.20 -15.73 7.26
CA ALA A 4 1.73 -14.37 7.18
C ALA A 4 1.76 -13.63 8.53
N TYR A 5 0.79 -13.82 9.42
CA TYR A 5 0.84 -13.18 10.73
C TYR A 5 2.01 -13.72 11.58
N ASP A 6 2.25 -15.03 11.54
CA ASP A 6 3.39 -15.64 12.23
C ASP A 6 4.73 -15.15 11.64
N LYS A 7 4.82 -15.06 10.31
CA LYS A 7 5.98 -14.45 9.63
C LYS A 7 6.18 -12.99 10.05
N MET A 8 5.10 -12.22 10.16
CA MET A 8 5.14 -10.83 10.61
C MET A 8 5.68 -10.70 12.02
N LEU A 9 5.18 -11.51 12.96
CA LEU A 9 5.69 -11.53 14.33
C LEU A 9 7.17 -11.89 14.38
N ASN A 10 7.60 -12.88 13.59
CA ASN A 10 9.01 -13.26 13.52
C ASN A 10 9.90 -12.12 13.01
N ARG A 11 9.46 -11.39 11.97
CA ARG A 11 10.20 -10.22 11.46
C ARG A 11 10.23 -9.07 12.46
N LEU A 12 9.14 -8.83 13.19
CA LEU A 12 9.09 -7.81 14.24
C LEU A 12 10.06 -8.13 15.38
N ASN A 13 10.10 -9.41 15.79
CA ASN A 13 11.03 -9.88 16.82
C ASN A 13 12.49 -9.75 16.36
N ALA A 14 12.78 -10.14 15.12
CA ALA A 14 14.11 -10.00 14.52
C ALA A 14 14.53 -8.52 14.45
N TYR A 15 13.63 -7.63 13.98
CA TYR A 15 13.87 -6.19 13.95
C TYR A 15 14.22 -5.65 15.33
N ARG A 16 13.43 -5.99 16.37
CA ARG A 16 13.71 -5.55 17.74
C ARG A 16 15.11 -5.99 18.22
N GLN A 17 15.48 -7.24 17.94
CA GLN A 17 16.80 -7.78 18.30
C GLN A 17 17.92 -7.07 17.56
N MET A 18 17.77 -6.84 16.24
CA MET A 18 18.75 -6.11 15.42
C MET A 18 18.97 -4.67 15.91
N GLN A 19 17.92 -4.02 16.38
CA GLN A 19 17.98 -2.66 16.94
C GLN A 19 18.40 -2.62 18.42
N ASN A 20 18.74 -3.76 19.03
CA ASN A 20 19.07 -3.87 20.47
C ASN A 20 18.00 -3.28 21.40
N MET A 21 16.73 -3.33 21.01
CA MET A 21 15.63 -2.75 21.78
C MET A 21 15.13 -3.74 22.84
N SER A 22 14.87 -3.24 24.05
CA SER A 22 14.15 -4.01 25.07
C SER A 22 12.68 -4.19 24.68
N GLN A 23 12.00 -5.18 25.29
CA GLN A 23 10.54 -5.34 25.16
C GLN A 23 9.78 -4.10 25.66
N GLU A 24 10.35 -3.36 26.61
CA GLU A 24 9.80 -2.11 27.11
C GLU A 24 9.91 -1.01 26.06
N ASN A 25 11.09 -0.81 25.47
CA ASN A 25 11.31 0.19 24.42
C ASN A 25 10.38 -0.07 23.22
N MET A 26 10.27 -1.33 22.79
CA MET A 26 9.38 -1.68 21.68
C MET A 26 7.90 -1.54 22.08
N GLY A 27 7.54 -1.89 23.32
CA GLY A 27 6.22 -1.59 23.87
C GLY A 27 5.89 -0.10 23.77
N SER A 28 6.80 0.77 24.18
CA SER A 28 6.64 2.23 24.07
C SER A 28 6.45 2.70 22.63
N VAL A 29 7.22 2.14 21.67
CA VAL A 29 7.04 2.43 20.23
C VAL A 29 5.65 2.05 19.73
N MET A 30 5.11 0.92 20.18
CA MET A 30 3.77 0.45 19.82
C MET A 30 2.64 1.11 20.64
N GLY A 31 2.98 1.93 21.64
CA GLY A 31 2.01 2.57 22.54
C GLY A 31 1.40 1.63 23.59
N ILE A 32 2.13 0.57 23.97
CA ILE A 32 1.67 -0.48 24.88
C ILE A 32 2.67 -0.76 26.00
N THR A 33 2.24 -1.44 27.05
CA THR A 33 3.13 -1.83 28.15
C THR A 33 4.07 -2.98 27.75
N GLN A 34 5.22 -3.10 28.42
CA GLN A 34 6.14 -4.23 28.25
C GLN A 34 5.44 -5.59 28.39
N SER A 35 4.53 -5.73 29.37
CA SER A 35 3.76 -6.96 29.61
C SER A 35 2.81 -7.28 28.45
N HIS A 36 2.21 -6.24 27.84
CA HIS A 36 1.40 -6.41 26.63
C HIS A 36 2.28 -6.89 25.48
N TYR A 37 3.40 -6.22 25.23
CA TYR A 37 4.33 -6.58 24.16
C TYR A 37 4.88 -8.01 24.32
N SER A 38 5.23 -8.42 25.55
CA SER A 38 5.67 -9.80 25.85
C SER A 38 4.63 -10.86 25.46
N LYS A 39 3.33 -10.53 25.49
CA LYS A 39 2.26 -11.42 25.03
C LYS A 39 2.14 -11.43 23.51
N LEU A 40 2.37 -10.28 22.84
CA LEU A 40 2.41 -10.20 21.37
C LEU A 40 3.56 -11.04 20.81
N GLU A 41 4.78 -10.88 21.33
CA GLU A 41 5.95 -11.64 20.86
C GLU A 41 5.76 -13.16 20.97
N LYS A 42 4.99 -13.61 21.98
CA LYS A 42 4.66 -15.02 22.21
C LYS A 42 3.44 -15.51 21.41
N GLY A 43 2.88 -14.69 20.54
CA GLY A 43 1.66 -15.00 19.78
C GLY A 43 0.39 -15.14 20.63
N LYS A 44 0.40 -14.70 21.90
CA LYS A 44 -0.74 -14.80 22.82
C LYS A 44 -1.74 -13.65 22.67
N LYS A 45 -1.37 -12.62 21.92
CA LYS A 45 -2.23 -11.50 21.56
C LYS A 45 -1.97 -11.12 20.10
N ILE A 46 -3.00 -10.55 19.48
CA ILE A 46 -2.95 -10.07 18.10
C ILE A 46 -2.62 -8.58 18.13
N ILE A 47 -1.71 -8.15 17.24
CA ILE A 47 -1.38 -6.74 17.07
C ILE A 47 -2.64 -5.99 16.58
N SER A 48 -3.07 -4.99 17.34
CA SER A 48 -4.25 -4.17 17.00
C SER A 48 -3.95 -3.18 15.87
N GLY A 49 -5.00 -2.63 15.25
CA GLY A 49 -4.83 -1.61 14.21
C GLY A 49 -4.17 -0.33 14.71
N GLU A 50 -4.35 0.01 15.99
CA GLU A 50 -3.68 1.17 16.61
C GLU A 50 -2.18 0.91 16.80
N GLU A 51 -1.82 -0.31 17.22
CA GLU A 51 -0.43 -0.72 17.36
C GLU A 51 0.30 -0.73 16.01
N LEU A 52 -0.35 -1.18 14.93
CA LEU A 52 0.19 -1.08 13.56
C LEU A 52 0.43 0.37 13.13
N TYR A 53 -0.55 1.23 13.39
CA TYR A 53 -0.43 2.66 13.10
C TYR A 53 0.75 3.29 13.85
N ASN A 54 0.94 2.92 15.13
CA ASN A 54 2.07 3.40 15.93
C ASN A 54 3.42 2.89 15.41
N LEU A 55 3.53 1.65 14.93
CA LEU A 55 4.74 1.15 14.28
C LEU A 55 5.11 2.03 13.08
N LYS A 56 4.15 2.26 12.18
CA LYS A 56 4.36 3.10 10.99
C LYS A 56 4.72 4.55 11.37
N LYS A 57 4.03 5.13 12.35
CA LYS A 57 4.30 6.50 12.86
C LYS A 57 5.72 6.65 13.41
N ASN A 58 6.31 5.58 13.92
CA ASN A 58 7.70 5.54 14.38
C ASN A 58 8.69 5.10 13.28
N ASN A 59 8.33 5.24 12.00
CA ASN A 59 9.16 4.91 10.83
C ASN A 59 9.57 3.43 10.74
N ILE A 60 8.81 2.52 11.35
CA ILE A 60 9.01 1.09 11.14
C ILE A 60 8.30 0.69 9.85
N ASP A 61 9.02 0.00 8.97
CA ASP A 61 8.50 -0.48 7.68
C ASP A 61 7.51 -1.64 7.89
N VAL A 62 6.23 -1.29 8.06
CA VAL A 62 5.11 -2.23 8.20
C VAL A 62 4.91 -3.09 6.96
N ASP A 63 5.27 -2.61 5.77
CA ASP A 63 5.18 -3.38 4.54
C ASP A 63 6.20 -4.51 4.55
N TYR A 64 7.43 -4.22 4.99
CA TYR A 64 8.46 -5.23 5.20
C TYR A 64 8.04 -6.25 6.26
N LEU A 65 7.45 -5.81 7.37
CA LEU A 65 7.02 -6.73 8.42
C LEU A 65 6.03 -7.78 7.88
N ILE A 66 5.08 -7.38 7.03
CA ILE A 66 4.05 -8.30 6.50
C ILE A 66 4.54 -9.04 5.25
N SER A 67 5.05 -8.33 4.25
CA SER A 67 5.45 -8.93 2.97
C SER A 67 6.81 -9.63 3.03
N GLY A 68 7.75 -9.10 3.82
CA GLY A 68 9.17 -9.46 3.77
C GLY A 68 9.95 -8.73 2.68
N CYS A 69 9.27 -7.95 1.84
CA CYS A 69 9.88 -7.11 0.84
C CYS A 69 9.99 -5.69 1.39
N GLY A 70 11.18 -5.10 1.35
CA GLY A 70 11.37 -3.71 1.79
C GLY A 70 10.60 -2.75 0.91
N SER A 71 10.20 -1.61 1.47
CA SER A 71 9.70 -0.50 0.67
C SER A 71 10.73 -0.11 -0.38
N LEU A 72 10.32 -0.23 -1.64
CA LEU A 72 11.18 0.03 -2.79
C LEU A 72 10.83 1.41 -3.35
N ARG A 73 11.85 2.25 -3.52
CA ARG A 73 11.73 3.57 -4.13
C ARG A 73 12.26 3.55 -5.55
N THR A 74 11.57 4.22 -6.47
CA THR A 74 11.98 4.38 -7.87
C THR A 74 11.83 5.83 -8.32
N VAL A 75 12.11 6.08 -9.60
CA VAL A 75 11.88 7.39 -10.23
C VAL A 75 10.41 7.82 -10.18
N LEU A 76 9.48 6.87 -10.06
CA LEU A 76 8.05 7.18 -9.94
C LEU A 76 7.74 7.99 -8.67
N ASP A 77 8.39 7.66 -7.54
CA ASP A 77 8.24 8.42 -6.29
C ASP A 77 8.80 9.83 -6.44
N GLU A 78 9.97 9.97 -7.07
CA GLU A 78 10.60 11.27 -7.31
C GLU A 78 9.72 12.17 -8.18
N LEU A 79 9.11 11.61 -9.23
CA LEU A 79 8.17 12.32 -10.09
C LEU A 79 6.92 12.78 -9.32
N MET A 80 6.35 11.93 -8.46
CA MET A 80 5.18 12.29 -7.64
C MET A 80 5.49 13.36 -6.59
N GLU A 81 6.69 13.32 -6.00
CA GLU A 81 7.16 14.31 -5.03
C GLU A 81 7.37 15.69 -5.69
N GLN A 82 8.00 15.71 -6.87
CA GLN A 82 8.24 16.94 -7.65
C GLN A 82 6.95 17.53 -8.23
N CYS A 83 5.93 16.69 -8.44
CA CYS A 83 4.65 17.12 -9.00
C CYS A 83 3.82 17.96 -8.03
N SER A 84 3.30 19.08 -8.55
CA SER A 84 2.39 19.95 -7.79
C SER A 84 1.12 19.20 -7.37
N LYS A 85 0.59 19.49 -6.18
CA LYS A 85 -0.64 18.85 -5.66
C LYS A 85 -1.81 18.85 -6.64
N LYS A 86 -1.95 19.91 -7.44
CA LYS A 86 -3.04 20.08 -8.42
C LYS A 86 -2.93 19.12 -9.62
N LYS A 87 -1.75 18.54 -9.86
CA LYS A 87 -1.44 17.67 -11.01
C LYS A 87 -1.12 16.23 -10.64
N ARG A 88 -1.16 15.90 -9.34
CA ARG A 88 -0.84 14.54 -8.86
C ARG A 88 -1.80 13.49 -9.38
N ALA A 89 -3.07 13.82 -9.53
CA ALA A 89 -4.06 12.88 -10.07
C ALA A 89 -3.76 12.58 -11.55
N GLU A 90 -3.48 13.60 -12.36
CA GLU A 90 -3.11 13.43 -13.76
C GLU A 90 -1.78 12.70 -13.91
N LEU A 91 -0.77 13.04 -13.09
CA LEU A 91 0.51 12.31 -13.08
C LEU A 91 0.32 10.85 -12.72
N LEU A 92 -0.48 10.55 -11.70
CA LEU A 92 -0.76 9.17 -11.31
C LEU A 92 -1.44 8.40 -12.44
N GLN A 93 -2.38 8.99 -13.18
CA GLN A 93 -2.98 8.35 -14.37
C GLN A 93 -1.92 8.04 -15.43
N LEU A 94 -1.03 9.00 -15.70
CA LEU A 94 0.03 8.83 -16.68
C LEU A 94 0.98 7.70 -16.26
N ILE A 95 1.44 7.70 -15.00
CA ILE A 95 2.29 6.64 -14.44
C ILE A 95 1.61 5.28 -14.55
N VAL A 96 0.37 5.18 -14.09
CA VAL A 96 -0.42 3.93 -14.13
C VAL A 96 -0.53 3.40 -15.54
N TRP A 97 -0.89 4.26 -16.49
CA TRP A 97 -1.01 3.87 -17.89
C TRP A 97 0.34 3.45 -18.47
N THR A 98 1.41 4.22 -18.25
CA THR A 98 2.75 3.90 -18.75
C THR A 98 3.27 2.57 -18.19
N VAL A 99 3.09 2.31 -16.89
CA VAL A 99 3.48 1.03 -16.29
C VAL A 99 2.69 -0.12 -16.89
N GLN A 100 1.38 0.06 -17.13
CA GLN A 100 0.56 -0.95 -17.79
C GLN A 100 1.07 -1.27 -19.21
N GLN A 101 1.48 -0.27 -19.98
CA GLN A 101 2.08 -0.49 -21.30
C GLN A 101 3.45 -1.18 -21.21
N GLY A 102 4.26 -0.83 -20.21
CA GLY A 102 5.52 -1.53 -19.92
C GLY A 102 5.32 -3.02 -19.63
N MET A 103 4.28 -3.37 -18.88
CA MET A 103 3.93 -4.76 -18.61
C MET A 103 3.56 -5.54 -19.88
N GLU A 104 2.76 -4.93 -20.75
CA GLU A 104 2.37 -5.53 -22.03
C GLU A 104 3.61 -5.76 -22.92
N ALA A 105 4.51 -4.78 -23.00
CA ALA A 105 5.77 -4.89 -23.74
C ALA A 105 6.69 -5.98 -23.17
N ALA A 106 6.79 -6.07 -21.84
CA ALA A 106 7.60 -7.08 -21.13
C ALA A 106 6.92 -8.46 -21.03
N GLN A 107 5.71 -8.63 -21.59
CA GLN A 107 4.92 -9.87 -21.55
C GLN A 107 4.71 -10.42 -20.13
N ILE A 108 4.51 -9.53 -19.15
CA ILE A 108 4.25 -9.93 -17.76
C ILE A 108 2.87 -10.59 -17.69
N ALA A 109 2.84 -11.88 -17.32
CA ALA A 109 1.61 -12.68 -17.24
C ALA A 109 1.48 -13.41 -15.89
N GLY A 110 0.33 -14.06 -15.68
CA GLY A 110 0.07 -14.88 -14.50
C GLY A 110 -0.32 -14.09 -13.26
N SER A 111 0.02 -14.60 -12.07
CA SER A 111 -0.41 -14.03 -10.78
C SER A 111 0.10 -12.60 -10.56
N ALA A 112 1.31 -12.29 -11.02
CA ALA A 112 1.86 -10.94 -10.95
C ALA A 112 1.00 -9.92 -11.72
N ALA A 113 0.61 -10.25 -12.96
CA ALA A 113 -0.27 -9.41 -13.77
C ALA A 113 -1.64 -9.17 -13.09
N ALA A 114 -2.21 -10.20 -12.46
CA ALA A 114 -3.49 -10.07 -11.74
C ALA A 114 -3.41 -9.12 -10.53
N LEU A 115 -2.30 -9.14 -9.77
CA LEU A 115 -2.05 -8.21 -8.67
C LEU A 115 -1.95 -6.77 -9.19
N PHE A 116 -1.26 -6.57 -10.32
CA PHE A 116 -1.08 -5.25 -10.91
C PHE A 116 -2.40 -4.69 -11.45
N THR A 117 -3.24 -5.51 -12.08
CA THR A 117 -4.58 -5.08 -12.51
C THR A 117 -5.41 -4.56 -11.35
N ARG A 118 -5.40 -5.27 -10.20
CA ARG A 118 -6.14 -4.84 -8.99
C ARG A 118 -5.65 -3.50 -8.45
N GLU A 119 -4.32 -3.33 -8.39
CA GLU A 119 -3.71 -2.06 -7.95
C GLU A 119 -4.05 -0.91 -8.92
N ILE A 120 -3.97 -1.16 -10.23
CA ILE A 120 -4.35 -0.18 -11.26
C ILE A 120 -5.80 0.27 -11.08
N GLU A 121 -6.72 -0.67 -10.86
CA GLU A 121 -8.12 -0.34 -10.59
C GLU A 121 -8.30 0.45 -9.29
N LEU A 122 -7.55 0.10 -8.23
CA LEU A 122 -7.57 0.85 -6.99
C LEU A 122 -7.06 2.29 -7.16
N LEU A 123 -5.95 2.48 -7.89
CA LEU A 123 -5.40 3.80 -8.19
C LEU A 123 -6.38 4.62 -9.05
N ARG A 124 -7.09 4.00 -10.00
CA ARG A 124 -8.19 4.65 -10.74
C ARG A 124 -9.28 5.13 -9.79
N TYR A 125 -9.70 4.31 -8.82
CA TYR A 125 -10.66 4.73 -7.78
C TYR A 125 -10.14 5.87 -6.87
N GLN A 126 -8.83 6.00 -6.69
CA GLN A 126 -8.25 7.11 -5.92
C GLN A 126 -8.20 8.42 -6.70
N VAL A 127 -7.90 8.32 -8.01
CA VAL A 127 -7.73 9.45 -8.92
C VAL A 127 -9.06 10.06 -9.34
N PHE A 128 -10.07 9.23 -9.62
CA PHE A 128 -11.37 9.70 -10.10
C PHE A 128 -12.32 9.84 -8.89
N PRO A 129 -12.73 11.06 -8.51
CA PRO A 129 -13.57 11.28 -7.35
C PRO A 129 -15.00 10.80 -7.61
N HIS A 130 -15.23 9.50 -7.51
CA HIS A 130 -16.57 8.93 -7.44
C HIS A 130 -17.07 9.06 -6.00
N THR A 131 -17.66 10.21 -5.68
CA THR A 131 -18.29 10.55 -4.38
C THR A 131 -17.33 10.55 -3.18
N SER A 132 -17.01 11.75 -2.70
CA SER A 132 -15.96 12.12 -1.73
C SER A 132 -16.12 11.64 -0.27
N LYS A 133 -16.62 10.42 0.01
CA LYS A 133 -16.79 9.93 1.40
C LYS A 133 -16.49 8.44 1.63
N ARG A 134 -15.79 7.77 0.71
CA ARG A 134 -15.58 6.32 0.80
C ARG A 134 -14.17 5.99 1.26
N THR A 135 -14.05 5.13 2.26
CA THR A 135 -12.79 4.67 2.85
C THR A 135 -11.95 3.89 1.84
N ILE A 136 -10.66 3.72 2.13
CA ILE A 136 -9.79 2.86 1.33
C ILE A 136 -10.31 1.41 1.23
N TRP A 137 -10.90 0.88 2.29
CA TRP A 137 -11.49 -0.45 2.32
C TRP A 137 -12.63 -0.63 1.32
N TYR A 138 -13.47 0.40 1.16
CA TYR A 138 -14.49 0.40 0.12
C TYR A 138 -13.85 0.37 -1.27
N LYS A 139 -12.83 1.20 -1.50
CA LYS A 139 -12.14 1.27 -2.79
C LYS A 139 -11.47 -0.06 -3.15
N ILE A 140 -10.76 -0.69 -2.20
CA ILE A 140 -10.15 -2.01 -2.35
C ILE A 140 -11.21 -3.04 -2.78
N ARG A 141 -12.34 -3.09 -2.07
CA ARG A 141 -13.40 -4.08 -2.37
C ARG A 141 -14.00 -3.87 -3.75
N MET A 142 -14.28 -2.62 -4.14
CA MET A 142 -14.84 -2.32 -5.46
C MET A 142 -13.84 -2.59 -6.58
N ALA A 143 -12.55 -2.29 -6.39
CA ALA A 143 -11.49 -2.63 -7.34
C ALA A 143 -11.32 -4.15 -7.55
N ASN A 144 -11.86 -4.95 -6.62
CA ASN A 144 -11.90 -6.41 -6.72
C ASN A 144 -13.29 -6.95 -7.10
N GLU A 145 -14.25 -6.09 -7.41
CA GLU A 145 -15.62 -6.44 -7.79
C GLU A 145 -16.37 -7.32 -6.76
N MET A 146 -16.00 -7.20 -5.48
CA MET A 146 -16.53 -8.06 -4.41
C MET A 146 -17.72 -7.43 -3.68
N THR A 147 -18.63 -8.30 -3.25
CA THR A 147 -19.63 -7.97 -2.21
C THR A 147 -18.97 -7.90 -0.83
N GLN A 148 -19.67 -7.30 0.14
CA GLN A 148 -19.19 -7.27 1.53
C GLN A 148 -19.05 -8.66 2.16
N SER A 149 -19.80 -9.66 1.67
CA SER A 149 -19.70 -11.03 2.16
C SER A 149 -18.42 -11.68 1.65
N GLU A 150 -18.18 -11.62 0.34
CA GLU A 150 -16.98 -12.19 -0.28
C GLU A 150 -15.70 -11.56 0.30
N MET A 151 -15.68 -10.24 0.49
CA MET A 151 -14.52 -9.58 1.10
C MET A 151 -14.32 -10.00 2.56
N ALA A 152 -15.40 -10.24 3.31
CA ALA A 152 -15.30 -10.71 4.70
C ALA A 152 -14.73 -12.14 4.75
N ASP A 153 -15.16 -13.01 3.83
CA ASP A 153 -14.66 -14.37 3.69
C ASP A 153 -13.16 -14.38 3.30
N VAL A 154 -12.77 -13.54 2.35
CA VAL A 154 -11.36 -13.35 1.94
C VAL A 154 -10.48 -12.87 3.10
N LEU A 155 -11.02 -12.05 4.00
CA LEU A 155 -10.28 -11.51 5.16
C LEU A 155 -10.38 -12.39 6.41
N ASP A 156 -11.10 -13.52 6.35
CA ASP A 156 -11.40 -14.40 7.48
C ASP A 156 -12.02 -13.63 8.68
N VAL A 157 -13.03 -12.81 8.40
CA VAL A 157 -13.78 -12.06 9.42
C VAL A 157 -15.28 -12.19 9.21
N SER A 158 -16.06 -11.91 10.26
CA SER A 158 -17.51 -11.82 10.09
C SER A 158 -17.89 -10.63 9.20
N VAL A 159 -18.95 -10.79 8.41
CA VAL A 159 -19.52 -9.70 7.58
C VAL A 159 -19.82 -8.44 8.41
N LYS A 160 -20.30 -8.61 9.65
CA LYS A 160 -20.53 -7.49 10.59
C LYS A 160 -19.23 -6.76 10.90
N ARG A 161 -18.15 -7.47 11.20
CA ARG A 161 -16.84 -6.88 11.49
C ARG A 161 -16.27 -6.16 10.27
N TYR A 162 -16.35 -6.78 9.09
CA TYR A 162 -15.90 -6.15 7.84
C TYR A 162 -16.66 -4.85 7.56
N ARG A 163 -17.98 -4.81 7.74
CA ARG A 163 -18.79 -3.59 7.57
C ARG A 163 -18.32 -2.42 8.43
N GLU A 164 -17.92 -2.68 9.67
CA GLU A 164 -17.43 -1.63 10.56
C GLU A 164 -16.01 -1.16 10.17
N ILE A 165 -15.17 -2.06 9.67
CA ILE A 165 -13.88 -1.71 9.06
C ILE A 165 -14.09 -0.86 7.80
N GLU A 166 -14.98 -1.28 6.90
CA GLU A 166 -15.26 -0.55 5.66
C GLU A 166 -15.82 0.84 5.92
N LYS A 167 -16.64 1.04 6.96
CA LYS A 167 -17.14 2.37 7.33
C LYS A 167 -16.07 3.25 8.00
N GLY A 168 -14.92 2.70 8.39
CA GLY A 168 -13.90 3.40 9.16
C GLY A 168 -14.21 3.48 10.66
N ASN A 169 -15.23 2.76 11.15
CA ASN A 169 -15.60 2.76 12.57
C ASN A 169 -14.63 1.94 13.42
N THR A 170 -13.85 1.05 12.82
CA THR A 170 -12.88 0.20 13.52
C THR A 170 -11.68 -0.08 12.63
N ARG A 171 -10.46 0.03 13.17
CA ARG A 171 -9.23 -0.29 12.45
C ARG A 171 -9.04 -1.80 12.29
N ALA A 172 -8.53 -2.22 11.14
CA ALA A 172 -8.14 -3.61 10.90
C ALA A 172 -6.94 -4.00 11.79
N ASN A 173 -6.98 -5.18 12.41
CA ASN A 173 -5.84 -5.71 13.16
C ASN A 173 -4.85 -6.42 12.21
N ALA A 174 -3.68 -6.78 12.71
CA ALA A 174 -2.62 -7.37 11.88
C ALA A 174 -2.99 -8.67 11.19
N GLU A 175 -3.89 -9.49 11.74
CA GLU A 175 -4.40 -10.66 11.03
C GLU A 175 -5.19 -10.28 9.78
N VAL A 176 -6.10 -9.30 9.88
CA VAL A 176 -6.87 -8.82 8.71
C VAL A 176 -5.93 -8.21 7.67
N VAL A 177 -4.90 -7.48 8.09
CA VAL A 177 -3.90 -6.91 7.17
C VAL A 177 -3.04 -8.01 6.53
N ALA A 178 -2.68 -9.05 7.28
CA ALA A 178 -1.95 -10.20 6.77
C ALA A 178 -2.79 -10.97 5.73
N SER A 179 -4.08 -11.21 6.00
CA SER A 179 -5.02 -11.83 5.06
C SER A 179 -5.22 -10.98 3.80
N LEU A 180 -5.29 -9.65 3.95
CA LEU A 180 -5.36 -8.72 2.82
C LEU A 180 -4.14 -8.89 1.90
N TYR A 181 -2.94 -9.00 2.47
CA TYR A 181 -1.72 -9.24 1.70
C TYR A 181 -1.69 -10.65 1.09
N GLU A 182 -1.96 -11.71 1.86
CA GLU A 182 -1.88 -13.08 1.36
C GLU A 182 -2.88 -13.36 0.23
N ASN A 183 -4.11 -12.86 0.36
CA ASN A 183 -5.19 -13.22 -0.55
C ASN A 183 -5.38 -12.22 -1.69
N LEU A 184 -5.06 -10.94 -1.46
CA LEU A 184 -5.26 -9.87 -2.44
C LEU A 184 -3.97 -9.17 -2.89
N GLY A 185 -2.85 -9.36 -2.19
CA GLY A 185 -1.54 -8.81 -2.53
C GLY A 185 -1.34 -7.34 -2.18
N TYR A 186 -2.28 -6.71 -1.47
CA TYR A 186 -2.15 -5.31 -1.07
C TYR A 186 -1.23 -5.15 0.13
N LEU A 187 -0.34 -4.16 0.06
CA LEU A 187 0.59 -3.85 1.14
C LEU A 187 -0.09 -3.05 2.27
N PRO A 188 0.32 -3.26 3.53
CA PRO A 188 -0.25 -2.59 4.71
C PRO A 188 -0.32 -1.07 4.63
N SER A 189 0.70 -0.43 4.05
CA SER A 189 0.78 1.03 3.93
C SER A 189 -0.42 1.63 3.22
N ILE A 190 -1.06 0.90 2.29
CA ILE A 190 -2.22 1.40 1.55
C ILE A 190 -3.42 1.72 2.43
N ILE A 191 -3.60 0.99 3.54
CA ILE A 191 -4.71 1.17 4.48
C ILE A 191 -4.34 2.03 5.69
N LEU A 192 -3.06 2.36 5.84
CA LEU A 192 -2.53 3.19 6.94
C LEU A 192 -2.32 4.65 6.51
N GLU A 193 -2.23 4.91 5.21
CA GLU A 193 -2.06 6.24 4.61
C GLU A 193 -3.30 6.61 3.77
N GLU A 194 -4.36 7.10 4.42
CA GLU A 194 -5.63 7.40 3.73
C GLU A 194 -5.51 8.54 2.68
N ASP A 195 -4.45 9.36 2.76
CA ASP A 195 -4.24 10.57 1.95
C ASP A 195 -2.99 10.53 1.05
N VAL A 196 -2.23 9.42 1.04
CA VAL A 196 -1.01 9.30 0.23
C VAL A 196 -1.22 8.26 -0.85
N VAL A 197 -0.84 8.61 -2.08
CA VAL A 197 -0.77 7.66 -3.18
C VAL A 197 0.37 6.69 -2.87
N ASN A 198 0.02 5.42 -2.67
CA ASN A 198 0.99 4.36 -2.46
C ASN A 198 1.46 3.82 -3.81
N LEU A 199 2.74 4.02 -4.14
CA LEU A 199 3.35 3.50 -5.37
C LEU A 199 4.08 2.17 -5.18
N SER A 200 4.06 1.58 -3.98
CA SER A 200 4.93 0.45 -3.65
C SER A 200 4.78 -0.72 -4.61
N CYS A 201 3.55 -1.09 -4.98
CA CYS A 201 3.30 -2.13 -5.98
C CYS A 201 3.85 -1.74 -7.37
N LEU A 202 3.62 -0.50 -7.83
CA LEU A 202 4.14 0.00 -9.11
C LEU A 202 5.67 0.03 -9.13
N ASN A 203 6.31 0.36 -8.00
CA ASN A 203 7.75 0.35 -7.87
C ASN A 203 8.34 -1.06 -8.04
N HIS A 204 7.69 -2.08 -7.48
CA HIS A 204 8.10 -3.47 -7.68
C HIS A 204 7.98 -3.90 -9.15
N ILE A 205 6.90 -3.50 -9.85
CA ILE A 205 6.77 -3.73 -11.30
C ILE A 205 7.89 -3.03 -12.06
N TRP A 206 8.10 -1.76 -11.77
CA TRP A 206 9.07 -0.91 -12.44
C TRP A 206 10.47 -1.54 -12.40
N LYS A 207 10.87 -2.10 -11.25
CA LYS A 207 12.15 -2.79 -11.10
C LYS A 207 12.25 -4.12 -11.81
N ALA A 208 11.13 -4.76 -12.13
CA ALA A 208 11.12 -6.00 -12.90
C ALA A 208 11.37 -5.75 -14.40
N PHE A 209 11.19 -4.52 -14.89
CA PHE A 209 11.50 -4.15 -16.27
C PHE A 209 13.01 -4.09 -16.52
N GLU A 210 13.42 -4.39 -17.75
CA GLU A 210 14.79 -4.15 -18.22
C GLU A 210 15.11 -2.65 -18.19
N LYS A 211 16.39 -2.31 -18.05
CA LYS A 211 16.82 -0.92 -17.84
C LYS A 211 16.47 -0.03 -19.03
N GLU A 212 16.61 -0.55 -20.24
CA GLU A 212 16.27 0.10 -21.49
C GLU A 212 14.79 0.48 -21.54
N LEU A 213 13.91 -0.44 -21.13
CA LEU A 213 12.46 -0.19 -21.06
C LEU A 213 12.13 0.84 -19.97
N GLN A 214 12.77 0.76 -18.79
CA GLN A 214 12.58 1.78 -17.74
C GLN A 214 12.93 3.18 -18.25
N ASP A 215 14.05 3.32 -18.97
CA ASP A 215 14.51 4.60 -19.49
C ASP A 215 13.54 5.17 -20.55
N GLU A 216 13.01 4.33 -21.43
CA GLU A 216 12.00 4.72 -22.43
C GLU A 216 10.70 5.19 -21.76
N LEU A 217 10.19 4.40 -20.80
CA LEU A 217 8.96 4.72 -20.07
C LEU A 217 9.12 6.00 -19.23
N GLU A 218 10.29 6.20 -18.59
CA GLU A 218 10.58 7.42 -17.83
C GLU A 218 10.58 8.64 -18.75
N ALA A 219 11.26 8.56 -19.90
CA ALA A 219 11.29 9.64 -20.88
C ALA A 219 9.87 10.00 -21.37
N PHE A 220 9.01 9.00 -21.58
CA PHE A 220 7.61 9.21 -21.92
C PHE A 220 6.84 9.95 -20.82
N ILE A 221 6.97 9.54 -19.56
CA ILE A 221 6.30 10.20 -18.43
C ILE A 221 6.74 11.65 -18.33
N ARG A 222 8.06 11.92 -18.40
CA ARG A 222 8.62 13.28 -18.35
C ARG A 222 8.11 14.16 -19.49
N LYS A 223 8.01 13.61 -20.71
CA LYS A 223 7.42 14.31 -21.85
C LYS A 223 5.94 14.64 -21.62
N GLY A 224 5.18 13.71 -21.06
CA GLY A 224 3.78 13.93 -20.68
C GLY A 224 3.63 15.04 -19.63
N CYS A 225 4.50 15.08 -18.61
CA CYS A 225 4.54 16.17 -17.64
C CYS A 225 4.79 17.53 -18.30
N GLY A 226 5.74 17.61 -19.24
CA GLY A 226 6.06 18.85 -19.95
C GLY A 226 4.89 19.42 -20.77
N LEU A 227 3.96 18.57 -21.23
CA LEU A 227 2.73 19.00 -21.91
C LEU A 227 1.75 19.71 -20.95
N TRP A 228 1.82 19.46 -19.65
CA TRP A 228 1.00 20.14 -18.64
C TRP A 228 1.59 21.47 -18.18
N GLU A 229 2.90 21.64 -18.30
CA GLU A 229 3.60 22.90 -18.00
C GLU A 229 3.51 23.90 -19.16
N CYS A 230 3.28 23.41 -20.39
CA CYS A 230 3.10 24.24 -21.58
C CYS A 230 1.62 24.49 -21.92
N ARG A 231 1.02 25.51 -21.30
CA ARG A 231 0.02 26.35 -22.01
C ARG A 231 0.35 27.84 -21.85
N PRO A 232 0.66 28.55 -22.96
CA PRO A 232 0.80 29.99 -22.96
C PRO A 232 -0.57 30.65 -22.78
N GLY A 233 -0.69 31.57 -21.82
CA GLY A 233 -1.95 32.25 -21.54
C GLY A 233 -1.96 33.26 -20.39
N GLU A 234 -0.94 33.33 -19.54
CA GLU A 234 -0.76 34.43 -18.57
C GLU A 234 0.29 35.41 -19.07
N GLY A 235 -0.03 36.03 -20.20
CA GLY A 235 0.90 36.91 -20.92
C GLY A 235 0.27 37.54 -22.15
N ALA A 236 -0.97 38.02 -22.04
CA ALA A 236 -1.51 39.00 -22.95
C ALA A 236 -2.29 40.03 -22.11
N LYS A 237 -1.89 41.29 -22.28
CA LYS A 237 -2.42 42.49 -21.63
C LYS A 237 -3.93 42.60 -21.71
#